data_AF-A0A916MCG7-F1
#
_entry.id   AF-A0A916MCG7-F1
#
_cell.length_a   1.000
_cell.length_b   1.000
_cell.length_c   1.000
_cell.angle_alpha   90.00
_cell.angle_beta   90.00
_cell.angle_gamma   90.00
#
_symmetry.space_group_name_H-M   'P 1'
#
loop_
_entity.id
_entity.type
_entity.pdbx_description
1 polymer ?
#
loop_
_entity_poly.entity_id
_entity_poly.type
_entity_poly.pdbx_seq_one_letter_code
_entity_poly.pdbx_strand_id
1 'polypeptide(L)'
;MALRATVYKADLLVSDLDRQYYASHSLTLAKHPSETEERLMARLLAFALFADEDLSFGRGLSSEDEADLWQIDLTGAITRWIDVGLPDER
;
A
#
# COMPACT_ATOMS: atom_id res chain seq x y z
N MET A 1 20.66 5.17 16.13
CA MET A 1 20.00 3.86 15.95
C MET A 1 18.65 4.12 15.29
N ALA A 2 18.37 3.51 14.13
CA ALA A 2 17.06 3.62 13.50
C ALA A 2 16.02 2.88 14.36
N LEU A 3 14.91 3.55 14.67
CA LEU A 3 13.78 2.94 15.35
C LEU A 3 13.26 1.78 14.47
N ARG A 4 12.93 0.63 15.08
CA ARG A 4 12.41 -0.53 14.35
C ARG A 4 10.99 -0.24 13.89
N ALA A 5 10.65 -0.66 12.67
CA ALA A 5 9.27 -0.63 12.19
C ALA A 5 8.36 -1.53 13.04
N THR A 6 7.11 -1.13 13.21
CA THR A 6 6.06 -1.96 13.80
C THR A 6 5.34 -2.72 12.70
N VAL A 7 5.19 -4.03 12.84
CA VAL A 7 4.49 -4.86 11.84
C VAL A 7 3.03 -5.01 12.22
N TYR A 8 2.14 -4.67 11.29
CA TYR A 8 0.71 -4.91 11.38
C TYR A 8 0.30 -6.00 10.40
N LYS A 9 -0.67 -6.82 10.80
CA LYS A 9 -1.31 -7.81 9.93
C LYS A 9 -2.78 -7.45 9.77
N ALA A 10 -3.28 -7.54 8.55
CA ALA A 10 -4.67 -7.26 8.23
C ALA A 10 -5.19 -8.34 7.29
N ASP A 11 -6.26 -9.01 7.68
CA ASP A 11 -7.03 -9.87 6.77
C ASP A 11 -8.18 -9.04 6.20
N LEU A 12 -8.11 -8.75 4.91
CA LEU A 12 -9.05 -7.88 4.21
C LEU A 12 -9.90 -8.71 3.25
N LEU A 13 -11.22 -8.68 3.45
CA LEU A 13 -12.18 -9.19 2.47
C LEU A 13 -12.75 -8.00 1.68
N VAL A 14 -12.54 -8.02 0.37
CA VAL A 14 -13.02 -6.98 -0.54
C VAL A 14 -14.22 -7.54 -1.31
N SER A 15 -15.31 -6.79 -1.28
CA SER A 15 -16.51 -7.00 -2.09
C SER A 15 -16.83 -5.72 -2.84
N ASP A 16 -16.19 -5.53 -3.98
CA ASP A 16 -16.34 -4.35 -4.84
C ASP A 16 -17.33 -4.67 -5.97
N LEU A 17 -18.53 -4.09 -5.87
CA LEU A 17 -19.62 -4.32 -6.81
C LEU A 17 -19.38 -3.62 -8.16
N ASP A 18 -18.69 -2.49 -8.16
CA ASP A 18 -18.47 -1.67 -9.34
C ASP A 18 -17.45 -2.34 -10.28
N ARG A 19 -16.38 -2.90 -9.69
CA ARG A 19 -15.36 -3.67 -10.42
C ARG A 19 -15.69 -5.15 -10.54
N GLN A 20 -16.76 -5.62 -9.90
CA GLN A 20 -17.08 -7.05 -9.73
C GLN A 20 -15.92 -7.85 -9.12
N TYR A 21 -15.19 -7.25 -8.18
CA TYR A 21 -14.01 -7.82 -7.56
C TYR A 21 -14.32 -8.35 -6.16
N TYR A 22 -14.13 -9.66 -5.97
CA TYR A 22 -14.38 -10.35 -4.71
C TYR A 22 -13.17 -11.19 -4.34
N ALA A 23 -12.43 -10.76 -3.32
CA ALA A 23 -11.19 -11.43 -2.94
C ALA A 23 -10.88 -11.26 -1.45
N SER A 24 -10.06 -12.17 -0.94
CA SER A 24 -9.50 -12.13 0.40
C SER A 24 -8.00 -11.91 0.31
N HIS A 25 -7.48 -10.93 1.06
CA HIS A 25 -6.08 -10.56 1.08
C HIS A 25 -5.53 -10.63 2.51
N SER A 26 -4.51 -11.45 2.74
CA SER A 26 -3.75 -11.44 3.99
C SER A 26 -2.54 -10.53 3.86
N LEU A 27 -2.66 -9.32 4.38
CA LEU A 27 -1.70 -8.23 4.22
C LEU A 27 -0.77 -8.14 5.42
N THR A 28 0.50 -7.83 5.16
CA THR A 28 1.50 -7.50 6.18
C THR A 28 2.06 -6.11 5.88
N LEU A 29 1.83 -5.16 6.79
CA LEU A 29 2.24 -3.77 6.63
C LEU A 29 3.35 -3.45 7.64
N ALA A 30 4.47 -2.92 7.15
CA ALA A 30 5.49 -2.31 8.00
C ALA A 30 5.14 -0.83 8.20
N LYS A 31 4.93 -0.42 9.46
CA LYS A 31 4.75 0.97 9.87
C LYS A 31 6.10 1.57 10.22
N HIS A 32 6.56 2.52 9.43
CA HIS A 32 7.78 3.28 9.74
C HIS A 32 7.58 4.07 11.05
N PRO A 33 8.62 4.28 11.89
CA PRO A 33 8.50 5.03 13.14
C PRO A 33 7.90 6.44 12.98
N SER A 34 8.19 7.11 11.86
CA SER A 34 7.64 8.42 11.52
C SER A 34 6.26 8.37 10.85
N GLU A 35 5.78 7.18 10.48
CA GLU A 35 4.44 7.03 9.90
C GLU A 35 3.40 7.05 11.02
N THR A 36 2.31 7.80 10.83
CA THR A 36 1.17 7.81 11.77
C THR A 36 0.22 6.64 11.51
N GLU A 37 -0.62 6.30 12.48
CA GLU A 37 -1.60 5.22 12.29
C GLU A 37 -2.66 5.59 11.23
N GLU A 38 -3.03 6.87 11.14
CA GLU A 38 -3.95 7.37 10.12
C GLU A 38 -3.38 7.19 8.73
N ARG A 39 -2.09 7.46 8.53
CA ARG A 39 -1.42 7.24 7.24
C ARG A 39 -1.31 5.76 6.90
N LEU A 40 -0.99 4.90 7.88
CA LEU A 40 -1.01 3.45 7.70
C LEU A 40 -2.39 2.97 7.24
N MET A 41 -3.46 3.46 7.86
CA MET A 41 -4.84 3.14 7.49
C MET A 41 -5.22 3.72 6.12
N ALA A 42 -4.70 4.90 5.74
CA ALA A 42 -4.88 5.45 4.41
C ALA A 42 -4.24 4.56 3.34
N ARG A 43 -3.04 3.99 3.59
CA ARG A 43 -2.43 2.99 2.69
C ARG A 43 -3.26 1.72 2.59
N LEU A 44 -3.80 1.23 3.71
CA LEU A 44 -4.69 0.07 3.70
C LEU A 44 -5.99 0.35 2.92
N LEU A 45 -6.56 1.54 3.07
CA LEU A 45 -7.74 1.97 2.32
C LEU A 45 -7.43 2.08 0.82
N ALA A 46 -6.27 2.65 0.46
CA ALA A 46 -5.81 2.70 -0.92
C ALA A 46 -5.66 1.29 -1.52
N PHE A 47 -5.12 0.33 -0.76
CA PHE A 47 -5.13 -1.08 -1.16
C PHE A 47 -6.55 -1.56 -1.43
N ALA A 48 -7.50 -1.34 -0.51
CA ALA A 48 -8.88 -1.83 -0.66
C ALA A 48 -9.58 -1.24 -1.90
N LEU A 49 -9.40 0.06 -2.18
CA LEU A 49 -9.98 0.74 -3.34
C LEU A 49 -9.43 0.20 -4.67
N PHE A 50 -8.15 -0.19 -4.66
CA PHE A 50 -7.41 -0.59 -5.85
C PHE A 50 -7.02 -2.07 -5.83
N ALA A 51 -7.71 -2.87 -5.01
CA ALA A 51 -7.31 -4.23 -4.67
C ALA A 51 -7.08 -5.07 -5.93
N ASP A 52 -5.96 -5.78 -5.90
CA ASP A 52 -5.43 -6.61 -6.98
C ASP A 52 -4.43 -7.61 -6.36
N GLU A 53 -4.16 -8.73 -7.04
CA GLU A 53 -3.18 -9.71 -6.59
C GLU A 53 -1.74 -9.23 -6.75
N ASP A 54 -1.49 -8.38 -7.76
CA ASP A 54 -0.17 -7.84 -8.08
C ASP A 54 0.11 -6.50 -7.38
N LEU A 55 -0.89 -5.94 -6.67
CA LEU A 55 -0.71 -4.72 -5.87
C LEU A 55 0.07 -5.04 -4.59
N SER A 56 1.14 -4.29 -4.33
CA SER A 56 1.98 -4.49 -3.15
C SER A 56 2.35 -3.17 -2.47
N PHE A 57 2.63 -3.22 -1.16
CA PHE A 57 3.11 -2.08 -0.40
C PHE A 57 4.59 -1.85 -0.69
N GLY A 58 4.93 -0.63 -1.08
CA GLY A 58 6.33 -0.19 -1.20
C GLY A 58 6.87 0.30 0.15
N ARG A 59 8.11 0.82 0.13
CA ARG A 59 8.74 1.39 1.33
C ARG A 59 8.30 2.82 1.63
N GLY A 60 7.63 3.50 0.69
CA GLY A 60 6.99 4.82 0.89
C GLY A 60 7.87 5.80 1.67
N LEU A 61 7.39 6.27 2.83
CA LEU A 61 8.14 7.17 3.74
C LEU A 61 9.56 6.73 4.14
N SER A 62 9.93 5.48 3.91
CA SER A 62 11.28 4.97 4.20
C SER A 62 12.23 5.09 2.99
N SER A 63 11.74 5.44 1.80
CA SER A 63 12.48 5.53 0.54
C SER A 63 11.78 6.49 -0.43
N GLU A 64 12.38 7.64 -0.72
CA GLU A 64 11.80 8.66 -1.61
C GLU A 64 11.55 8.15 -3.04
N ASP A 65 12.29 7.13 -3.49
CA ASP A 65 12.15 6.54 -4.83
C ASP A 65 11.09 5.42 -4.93
N GLU A 66 10.32 5.15 -3.86
CA GLU A 66 9.30 4.10 -3.84
C GLU A 66 7.92 4.63 -3.47
N ALA A 67 6.91 4.18 -4.21
CA ALA A 67 5.52 4.45 -3.91
C ALA A 67 5.11 3.91 -2.53
N ASP A 68 4.00 4.41 -1.99
CA ASP A 68 3.35 3.75 -0.86
C ASP A 68 2.76 2.39 -1.26
N LEU A 69 2.19 2.31 -2.46
CA LEU A 69 1.77 1.08 -3.11
C LEU A 69 2.05 1.14 -4.61
N TRP A 70 2.41 0.00 -5.18
CA TRP A 70 2.59 -0.12 -6.62
C TRP A 70 2.04 -1.45 -7.14
N GLN A 71 1.70 -1.45 -8.42
CA GLN A 71 1.39 -2.67 -9.16
C GLN A 71 2.40 -2.80 -10.28
N ILE A 72 3.03 -3.97 -10.37
CA ILE A 72 4.06 -4.29 -11.34
C ILE A 72 3.56 -5.49 -12.13
N ASP A 73 3.52 -5.38 -13.46
CA ASP A 73 3.11 -6.49 -14.31
C ASP A 73 4.21 -7.55 -14.47
N LEU A 74 3.90 -8.62 -15.18
CA LEU A 74 4.82 -9.73 -15.44
C LEU A 74 6.05 -9.35 -16.27
N THR A 75 6.06 -8.17 -16.92
CA THR A 75 7.22 -7.63 -17.65
C THR A 75 8.14 -6.80 -16.75
N GLY A 76 7.71 -6.52 -15.52
CA GLY A 76 8.40 -5.63 -14.59
C GLY A 76 8.01 -4.16 -14.76
N ALA A 77 7.00 -3.84 -15.57
CA ALA A 77 6.56 -2.48 -15.77
C ALA A 77 5.59 -2.06 -14.64
N ILE A 78 5.78 -0.84 -14.11
CA ILE A 78 4.85 -0.26 -13.15
C ILE A 78 3.58 0.14 -13.89
N THR A 79 2.47 -0.54 -13.59
CA THR A 79 1.15 -0.26 -14.16
C THR A 79 0.31 0.64 -13.28
N ARG A 80 0.66 0.72 -11.99
CA ARG A 80 0.02 1.63 -11.03
C ARG A 80 1.02 2.12 -9.98
N TRP A 81 0.99 3.42 -9.72
CA TRP A 81 1.74 4.09 -8.67
C TRP A 81 0.74 4.82 -7.76
N ILE A 82 0.85 4.62 -6.45
CA ILE A 82 -0.05 5.22 -5.45
C ILE A 82 0.78 5.82 -4.32
N ASP A 83 0.59 7.11 -4.09
CA ASP A 83 1.08 7.82 -2.90
C ASP A 83 -0.08 8.32 -2.06
N VAL A 84 0.08 8.29 -0.74
CA VAL A 84 -0.89 8.80 0.22
C VAL A 84 -0.35 10.01 0.97
N GLY A 85 -1.22 11.00 1.17
CA GLY A 85 -0.89 12.25 1.85
C GLY A 85 -0.85 13.41 0.87
N LEU A 86 0.16 14.25 1.00
CA LEU A 86 0.38 15.44 0.18
C LEU A 86 1.79 15.36 -0.43
N PRO A 87 1.97 14.57 -1.51
CA PRO A 87 3.23 14.57 -2.25
C PRO A 87 3.50 15.97 -2.82
N ASP A 88 4.76 16.33 -2.94
CA ASP A 88 5.14 17.55 -3.65
C ASP A 88 5.03 17.34 -5.18
N GLU A 89 5.19 18.42 -5.95
CA GLU A 89 5.08 18.36 -7.41
C GLU A 89 6.29 17.68 -8.07
N ARG A 90 7.27 17.22 -7.29
CA ARG A 90 8.62 16.89 -7.76
C ARG A 90 8.91 15.40 -7.79
#